data_AF-A0A353PWZ3-F1
#
_entry.id   AF-A0A353PWZ3-F1
#
_cell.length_a   1.000
_cell.length_b   1.000
_cell.length_c   1.000
_cell.angle_alpha   90.00
_cell.angle_beta   90.00
_cell.angle_gamma   90.00
#
_symmetry.space_group_name_H-M   'P 1'
#
loop_
_entity.id
_entity.type
_entity.pdbx_description
1 polymer ?
#
loop_
_entity_poly.entity_id
_entity_poly.type
_entity_poly.pdbx_seq_one_letter_code
_entity_poly.pdbx_strand_id
1 'polypeptide(L)'
;MNKKPSFFCERCGTKVAQNEKACPHCGRYFASVKCPSCNFTGESKDFTQGCPRCGYALPKETYSKQKTKNKNPRSDALPFWVYLVALFLLVLVLLLL
;
A
#
# COMPACT_ATOMS: atom_id res chain seq x y z
N MET A 1 23.86 7.17 12.43
CA MET A 1 24.20 6.16 11.40
C MET A 1 23.01 5.97 10.45
N ASN A 2 23.13 6.44 9.21
CA ASN A 2 22.11 6.21 8.17
C ASN A 2 22.19 4.76 7.69
N LYS A 3 21.32 3.88 8.19
CA LYS A 3 21.20 2.51 7.68
C LYS A 3 20.50 2.56 6.33
N LYS A 4 21.26 2.46 5.24
CA LYS A 4 20.69 2.31 3.89
C LYS A 4 19.87 1.01 3.83
N PRO A 5 18.68 1.01 3.22
CA PRO A 5 17.91 -0.22 3.04
C PRO A 5 18.73 -1.24 2.25
N SER A 6 18.71 -2.50 2.69
CA SER A 6 19.40 -3.61 2.02
C SER A 6 18.40 -4.44 1.24
N PHE A 7 18.71 -4.75 -0.02
CA PHE A 7 17.89 -5.56 -0.90
C PHE A 7 18.49 -6.96 -1.03
N PHE A 8 17.64 -7.98 -1.18
CA PHE A 8 18.06 -9.37 -1.27
C PHE A 8 17.34 -10.06 -2.43
N CYS A 9 18.05 -10.94 -3.12
CA CYS A 9 17.48 -11.73 -4.20
C CYS A 9 16.48 -12.76 -3.63
N GLU A 10 15.27 -12.81 -4.20
CA GLU A 10 14.23 -13.77 -3.82
C GLU A 10 14.60 -15.23 -4.13
N ARG A 11 15.48 -15.47 -5.12
CA ARG A 11 15.85 -16.82 -5.56
C ARG A 11 17.00 -17.39 -4.73
N CYS A 12 18.05 -16.62 -4.50
CA CYS A 12 19.29 -17.11 -3.87
C CYS A 12 19.63 -16.44 -2.53
N GLY A 13 18.87 -15.43 -2.09
CA GLY A 13 19.11 -14.74 -0.82
C GLY A 13 20.32 -13.81 -0.81
N THR A 14 21.08 -13.69 -1.92
CA THR A 14 22.24 -12.80 -2.00
C THR A 14 21.82 -11.34 -1.88
N LYS A 15 22.59 -10.55 -1.13
CA LYS A 15 22.42 -9.10 -1.03
C LYS A 15 22.71 -8.45 -2.38
N VAL A 16 21.81 -7.60 -2.85
CA VAL A 16 21.91 -6.87 -4.12
C VAL A 16 21.77 -5.37 -3.90
N ALA A 17 22.33 -4.59 -4.82
CA ALA A 17 22.16 -3.14 -4.82
C ALA A 17 20.74 -2.75 -5.30
N GLN A 18 20.25 -1.59 -4.88
CA GLN A 18 18.91 -1.09 -5.24
C GLN A 18 18.73 -0.87 -6.76
N ASN A 19 19.83 -0.53 -7.44
CA ASN A 19 19.84 -0.19 -8.87
C ASN A 19 20.19 -1.38 -9.76
N GLU A 20 20.45 -2.56 -9.17
CA GLU A 20 20.79 -3.75 -9.93
C GLU A 20 19.54 -4.27 -10.64
N LYS A 21 19.62 -4.51 -11.96
CA LYS A 21 18.49 -5.04 -12.75
C LYS A 21 18.35 -6.56 -12.65
N ALA A 22 19.45 -7.24 -12.34
CA ALA A 22 19.50 -8.69 -12.21
C ALA A 22 20.45 -9.09 -11.09
N CYS A 23 20.20 -10.24 -10.47
CA CYS A 23 21.08 -10.76 -9.44
C CYS A 23 22.42 -11.19 -10.06
N PRO A 24 23.57 -10.65 -9.58
CA PRO A 24 24.89 -11.02 -10.10
C PRO A 24 25.27 -12.48 -9.78
N HIS A 25 24.59 -13.11 -8.82
CA HIS A 25 24.90 -14.48 -8.39
C HIS A 25 24.06 -15.56 -9.11
N CYS A 26 22.80 -15.27 -9.47
CA CYS A 26 21.90 -16.27 -10.06
C CYS A 26 21.22 -15.85 -11.37
N GLY A 27 21.51 -14.64 -11.87
CA GLY A 27 20.97 -14.12 -13.13
C GLY A 27 19.47 -13.81 -13.14
N ARG A 28 18.78 -13.90 -11.99
CA ARG A 28 17.35 -13.56 -11.88
C ARG A 28 17.14 -12.07 -12.12
N TYR A 29 16.27 -11.71 -13.05
CA TYR A 29 15.85 -10.33 -13.28
C TYR A 29 14.88 -9.86 -12.20
N PHE A 30 15.06 -8.63 -11.71
CA PHE A 30 14.13 -8.01 -10.76
C PHE A 30 13.08 -7.20 -11.52
N ALA A 31 11.86 -7.72 -11.57
CA ALA A 31 10.71 -6.97 -12.10
C ALA A 31 10.13 -5.99 -11.06
N SER A 32 10.30 -6.30 -9.76
CA SER A 32 9.71 -5.55 -8.66
C SER A 32 10.38 -5.88 -7.33
N VAL A 33 10.34 -4.95 -6.38
CA VAL A 33 10.78 -5.13 -4.99
C VAL A 33 9.61 -5.57 -4.13
N LYS A 34 9.82 -6.56 -3.26
CA LYS A 34 8.83 -7.04 -2.28
C LYS A 34 9.24 -6.67 -0.85
N CYS A 35 8.33 -6.05 -0.10
CA CYS A 35 8.52 -5.74 1.31
C CYS A 35 8.47 -7.01 2.17
N PRO A 36 9.47 -7.27 3.04
CA PRO A 36 9.47 -8.44 3.92
C PRO A 36 8.50 -8.35 5.10
N SER A 37 8.04 -7.15 5.48
CA SER A 37 7.10 -6.99 6.62
C SER A 37 5.62 -7.07 6.23
N CYS A 38 5.23 -6.60 5.05
CA CYS A 38 3.82 -6.52 4.65
C CYS A 38 3.50 -7.11 3.27
N ASN A 39 4.49 -7.74 2.63
CA ASN A 39 4.39 -8.35 1.31
C ASN A 39 3.96 -7.40 0.18
N PHE A 40 4.05 -6.08 0.39
CA PHE A 40 3.80 -5.10 -0.67
C PHE A 40 4.85 -5.23 -1.77
N THR A 41 4.41 -5.27 -3.03
CA THR A 41 5.27 -5.35 -4.20
C THR A 41 5.17 -4.05 -5.00
N GLY A 42 6.30 -3.44 -5.37
CA GLY A 42 6.36 -2.17 -6.12
C GLY A 42 7.69 -1.99 -6.84
N GLU A 43 7.90 -0.84 -7.48
CA GLU A 43 9.17 -0.55 -8.15
C GLU A 43 10.26 -0.17 -7.16
N SER A 44 11.55 -0.34 -7.51
CA SER A 44 12.68 0.06 -6.66
C SER A 44 12.63 1.53 -6.21
N LYS A 45 11.97 2.40 -6.99
CA LYS A 45 11.76 3.83 -6.71
C LYS A 45 10.82 4.08 -5.54
N ASP A 46 9.78 3.25 -5.40
CA ASP A 46 8.79 3.34 -4.33
C ASP A 46 9.40 3.05 -2.95
N PHE A 47 10.52 2.32 -2.94
CA PHE A 47 11.24 1.91 -1.73
C PHE A 47 12.48 2.77 -1.42
N THR A 48 12.66 3.91 -2.09
CA THR A 48 13.80 4.83 -1.84
C THR A 48 13.85 5.32 -0.39
N GLN A 49 12.69 5.58 0.21
CA GLN A 49 12.59 6.02 1.61
C GLN A 49 12.24 4.90 2.58
N GLY A 50 11.75 3.76 2.10
CA GLY A 50 11.15 2.69 2.89
C GLY A 50 9.83 2.22 2.27
N CYS A 51 9.17 1.24 2.87
CA CYS A 51 7.90 0.72 2.34
C CYS A 51 6.75 1.73 2.56
N PRO A 52 6.05 2.18 1.50
CA PRO A 52 4.96 3.16 1.62
C PRO A 52 3.70 2.60 2.29
N ARG A 53 3.59 1.26 2.41
CA ARG A 53 2.40 0.59 2.95
C ARG A 53 2.48 0.38 4.47
N CYS A 54 3.62 -0.08 4.97
CA CYS A 54 3.79 -0.46 6.39
C CYS A 54 4.89 0.31 7.10
N GLY A 55 5.66 1.13 6.38
CA GLY A 55 6.77 1.90 6.95
C GLY A 55 8.02 1.11 7.29
N TYR A 56 8.19 -0.09 6.73
CA TYR A 56 9.44 -0.85 6.85
C TYR A 56 10.62 -0.04 6.28
N ALA A 57 11.70 0.08 7.06
CA ALA A 57 12.91 0.85 6.70
C ALA A 57 12.71 2.37 6.48
N LEU A 58 11.59 2.97 6.90
CA LEU A 58 11.46 4.43 6.94
C LEU A 58 12.37 5.04 8.03
N PRO A 59 12.99 6.22 7.80
CA PRO A 59 13.68 6.95 8.84
C PRO A 59 12.69 7.55 9.85
N LYS A 60 13.04 7.51 11.15
CA LYS A 60 12.19 7.93 12.29
C LYS A 60 11.55 9.33 12.13
N GLU A 61 12.25 10.25 11.48
CA GLU A 61 11.78 11.61 11.17
C GLU A 61 10.52 11.66 10.27
N THR A 62 10.28 10.62 9.46
CA THR A 62 9.20 10.61 8.44
C THR A 62 7.90 9.98 8.96
N TYR A 63 7.92 9.30 10.12
CA TYR A 63 6.76 8.60 10.68
C TYR A 63 5.59 9.55 11.04
N SER A 64 5.85 10.85 11.21
CA SER A 64 4.81 11.81 11.60
C SER A 64 3.89 12.22 10.42
N LYS A 65 4.35 12.14 9.16
CA LYS A 65 3.59 12.68 8.01
C LYS A 65 2.83 11.67 7.14
N GLN A 66 3.06 10.37 7.26
CA GLN A 66 2.39 9.37 6.38
C GLN A 66 1.06 8.82 6.93
N LYS A 67 0.58 9.31 8.09
CA LYS A 67 -0.69 8.87 8.68
C LYS A 67 -1.94 9.53 8.09
N THR A 68 -1.85 10.25 6.97
CA THR A 68 -3.01 10.84 6.30
C THR A 68 -3.19 10.27 4.90
N LYS A 69 -4.33 9.61 4.70
CA LYS A 69 -4.84 9.01 3.44
C LYS A 69 -4.50 7.54 3.18
N ASN A 70 -4.88 6.68 4.10
CA ASN A 70 -5.61 5.48 3.68
C ASN A 70 -6.78 5.21 4.62
N LYS A 71 -7.81 6.06 4.50
CA LYS A 71 -9.15 5.68 4.93
C LYS A 71 -9.71 4.85 3.77
N ASN A 72 -9.51 3.54 3.82
CA ASN A 72 -10.48 2.62 3.22
C ASN A 72 -11.53 2.37 4.32
N PRO A 73 -12.62 3.15 4.41
CA PRO A 73 -13.80 2.60 5.03
C PRO A 73 -14.32 1.56 4.05
N ARG A 74 -14.23 0.28 4.41
CA ARG A 74 -15.19 -0.69 3.88
C ARG A 74 -16.56 -0.20 4.35
N SER A 75 -17.23 0.57 3.51
CA SER A 75 -18.58 1.04 3.73
C SER A 75 -19.53 -0.02 3.17
N ASP A 76 -19.76 -1.05 3.97
CA ASP A 76 -20.90 -1.95 3.80
C ASP A 76 -22.22 -1.29 4.26
N ALA A 77 -22.18 0.00 4.64
CA ALA A 77 -23.35 0.84 4.81
C ALA A 77 -23.70 1.51 3.48
N LEU A 78 -24.93 1.32 2.99
CA LEU A 78 -25.43 2.01 1.81
C LEU A 78 -25.33 3.53 2.02
N PRO A 79 -24.98 4.30 0.97
CA PRO A 79 -24.84 5.75 1.07
C PRO A 79 -26.06 6.39 1.75
N PHE A 80 -25.83 7.43 2.56
CA PHE A 80 -26.90 8.17 3.25
C PHE A 80 -28.05 8.60 2.32
N TRP A 81 -27.74 8.90 1.06
CA TRP A 81 -28.73 9.27 0.05
C TRP A 81 -29.74 8.16 -0.27
N VAL A 82 -29.34 6.88 -0.17
CA VAL A 82 -30.25 5.74 -0.37
C VAL A 82 -31.37 5.74 0.66
N TYR A 83 -31.07 6.08 1.92
CA TYR A 83 -32.08 6.20 2.96
C TYR A 83 -33.05 7.36 2.70
N LEU A 84 -32.58 8.49 2.16
CA LEU A 84 -33.44 9.61 1.76
C LEU A 84 -34.39 9.22 0.62
N VAL A 85 -33.89 8.50 -0.39
CA VAL A 85 -34.71 8.01 -1.51
C VAL A 85 -35.75 7.02 -1.02
N ALA A 86 -35.36 6.06 -0.17
CA ALA A 86 -36.28 5.08 0.40
C ALA A 86 -37.39 5.74 1.24
N LEU A 87 -37.04 6.73 2.07
CA LEU A 87 -38.01 7.49 2.87
C LEU A 87 -39.01 8.24 1.98
N PHE A 88 -38.52 8.93 0.94
CA PHE A 88 -39.35 9.70 0.03
C PHE A 88 -40.35 8.81 -0.74
N LEU A 89 -39.88 7.66 -1.25
CA LEU A 89 -40.74 6.69 -1.92
C LEU A 89 -41.84 6.15 -1.00
N LEU A 90 -41.49 5.84 0.26
CA LEU A 90 -42.46 5.38 1.26
C LEU A 90 -43.54 6.44 1.50
N VAL A 91 -43.15 7.71 1.68
CA VAL A 91 -44.09 8.82 1.88
C VAL A 91 -45.02 9.01 0.68
N LEU A 92 -44.49 8.94 -0.55
CA LEU A 92 -45.32 9.04 -1.76
C LEU A 92 -46.37 7.93 -1.85
N VAL A 93 -46.00 6.69 -1.52
CA VAL A 93 -46.94 5.56 -1.52
C VAL A 93 -48.05 5.76 -0.49
N LEU A 94 -47.71 6.24 0.71
CA LEU A 94 -48.70 6.53 1.75
C LEU A 94 -49.65 7.69 1.40
N LEU A 95 -49.20 8.67 0.59
CA LEU A 95 -50.03 9.78 0.13
C LEU A 95 -50.94 9.40 -1.05
N LEU A 96 -50.65 8.30 -1.75
CA LEU A 96 -51.43 7.79 -2.86
C LEU A 96 -52.43 6.69 -2.44
N LEU A 97 -52.35 6.20 -1.20
CA LEU A 97 -53.34 5.33 -0.56
C LEU A 97 -54.44 6.16 0.14
#